data_AF-A0A814BB61-F1
#
_entry.id   AF-A0A814BB61-F1
#
_cell.length_a   1.000
_cell.length_b   1.000
_cell.length_c   1.000
_cell.angle_alpha   90.00
_cell.angle_beta   90.00
_cell.angle_gamma   90.00
#
_symmetry.space_group_name_H-M   'P 1'
#
loop_
_entity.id
_entity.type
_entity.pdbx_description
1 polymer ?
#
loop_
_entity_poly.entity_id
_entity_poly.type
_entity_poly.pdbx_seq_one_letter_code
_entity_poly.pdbx_strand_id
1 'polypeptide(L)'
;MVLMDGDIARCKTRVDAIGFDALSSYGIGGGGTVEFSISFIRWWNFAIQSGGKVVIPLPTGWDPRPRSEHSVPWVDQGPEHFLQPTAKELQNFFQSSIQLTCINKNITETQTVIVYAWNENSENGTYYINALSEILPMSC
;
A
#
# COMPACT_ATOMS: atom_id res chain seq x y z
N MET A 1 14.10 -8.33 7.51
CA MET A 1 12.85 -8.96 7.07
C MET A 1 11.68 -8.07 7.47
N VAL A 2 10.68 -7.91 6.58
CA VAL A 2 9.51 -7.04 6.79
C VAL A 2 8.26 -7.90 6.95
N LEU A 3 7.48 -7.69 8.01
CA LEU A 3 6.19 -8.36 8.18
C LEU A 3 5.10 -7.53 7.49
N MET A 4 4.26 -8.18 6.68
CA MET A 4 3.17 -7.52 5.96
C MET A 4 1.82 -7.91 6.55
N ASP A 5 1.10 -6.93 7.10
CA ASP A 5 -0.21 -7.14 7.68
C ASP A 5 -1.01 -5.81 7.67
N GLY A 6 -2.25 -5.85 7.19
CA GLY A 6 -3.11 -4.67 7.11
C GLY A 6 -3.56 -4.14 8.49
N ASP A 7 -3.49 -4.97 9.53
CA ASP A 7 -3.75 -4.56 10.92
C ASP A 7 -2.45 -4.23 11.63
N ILE A 8 -2.23 -2.96 11.95
CA ILE A 8 -0.96 -2.47 12.53
C ILE A 8 -0.73 -3.01 13.95
N ALA A 9 -1.77 -3.14 14.76
CA ALA A 9 -1.62 -3.63 16.14
C ALA A 9 -1.24 -5.12 16.15
N ARG A 10 -1.90 -5.91 15.28
CA ARG A 10 -1.55 -7.30 15.05
C ARG A 10 -0.15 -7.43 14.46
N CYS A 11 0.20 -6.59 13.49
CA CYS A 11 1.52 -6.58 12.87
C CYS A 11 2.61 -6.31 13.90
N LYS A 12 2.47 -5.25 14.72
CA LYS A 12 3.45 -4.88 15.74
C LYS A 12 3.69 -6.00 16.74
N THR A 13 2.61 -6.61 17.24
CA THR A 13 2.69 -7.75 18.16
C THR A 13 3.51 -8.90 17.58
N ARG A 14 3.30 -9.21 16.30
CA ARG A 14 4.00 -10.30 15.60
C ARG A 14 5.44 -9.96 15.22
N VAL A 15 5.72 -8.70 14.86
CA VAL A 15 7.08 -8.22 14.60
C VAL A 15 7.95 -8.45 15.83
N ASP A 16 7.48 -8.03 17.00
CA ASP A 16 8.24 -8.17 18.26
C ASP A 16 8.38 -9.63 18.68
N ALA A 17 7.32 -10.43 18.53
CA ALA A 17 7.31 -11.83 18.95
C ALA A 17 8.19 -12.74 18.09
N ILE A 18 8.29 -12.47 16.78
CA ILE A 18 9.02 -13.31 15.83
C ILE A 18 10.43 -12.75 15.54
N GLY A 19 10.65 -11.45 15.79
CA GLY A 19 11.93 -10.79 15.53
C GLY A 19 12.07 -10.29 14.08
N PHE A 20 11.00 -9.73 13.50
CA PHE A 20 11.10 -9.00 12.24
C PHE A 20 11.72 -7.61 12.45
N ASP A 21 12.31 -7.03 11.41
CA ASP A 21 12.99 -5.73 11.51
C ASP A 21 12.03 -4.55 11.30
N ALA A 22 10.94 -4.76 10.55
CA ALA A 22 9.98 -3.71 10.22
C ALA A 22 8.58 -4.28 9.91
N LEU A 23 7.58 -3.40 9.94
CA LEU A 23 6.23 -3.67 9.48
C LEU A 23 5.92 -2.95 8.17
N SER A 24 5.00 -3.53 7.39
CA SER A 24 4.41 -2.94 6.21
C SER A 24 3.02 -3.55 5.97
N SER A 25 2.41 -3.24 4.84
CA SER A 25 1.21 -3.92 4.35
C SER A 25 1.32 -4.07 2.84
N TYR A 26 1.06 -5.25 2.28
CA TYR A 26 1.06 -5.38 0.82
C TYR A 26 -0.19 -4.75 0.21
N GLY A 27 -1.34 -4.98 0.84
CA GLY A 27 -2.62 -4.35 0.55
C GLY A 27 -3.42 -4.24 1.84
N ILE A 28 -4.24 -3.19 1.94
CA ILE A 28 -5.21 -3.05 3.05
C ILE A 28 -6.60 -3.27 2.48
N GLY A 29 -7.29 -4.28 2.97
CA GLY A 29 -8.66 -4.56 2.55
C GLY A 29 -9.56 -3.37 2.87
N GLY A 30 -10.32 -2.90 1.88
CA GLY A 30 -11.40 -1.94 2.05
C GLY A 30 -12.71 -2.67 1.76
N GLY A 31 -13.48 -2.99 2.80
CA GLY A 31 -14.76 -3.70 2.70
C GLY A 31 -15.90 -2.86 2.10
N GLY A 32 -15.60 -2.03 1.10
CA GLY A 32 -16.56 -1.20 0.39
C GLY A 32 -15.91 -0.36 -0.70
N THR A 33 -16.73 0.31 -1.51
CA THR A 33 -16.28 1.29 -2.50
C THR A 33 -15.83 2.57 -1.80
N VAL A 34 -14.53 2.68 -1.53
CA VAL A 34 -13.93 3.84 -0.87
C VAL A 34 -12.92 4.51 -1.80
N GLU A 35 -12.65 5.79 -1.54
CA GLU A 35 -11.55 6.48 -2.21
C GLU A 35 -10.23 5.76 -1.92
N PHE A 36 -9.52 5.47 -3.00
CA PHE A 36 -8.29 4.68 -3.06
C PHE A 36 -7.24 5.09 -2.01
N SER A 37 -7.00 6.38 -1.83
CA SER A 37 -5.91 6.89 -1.00
C SER A 37 -6.25 6.96 0.49
N ILE A 38 -7.53 7.16 0.87
CA ILE A 38 -7.95 7.44 2.25
C ILE A 38 -7.51 6.31 3.19
N SER A 39 -7.77 5.07 2.80
CA SER A 39 -7.45 3.90 3.63
C SER A 39 -5.95 3.82 3.89
N PHE A 40 -5.13 4.09 2.87
CA PHE A 40 -3.68 3.98 2.97
C PHE A 40 -3.07 5.15 3.72
N ILE A 41 -3.57 6.37 3.54
CA ILE A 41 -3.17 7.53 4.36
C ILE A 41 -3.48 7.27 5.84
N ARG A 42 -4.65 6.70 6.15
CA ARG A 42 -5.02 6.31 7.51
C ARG A 42 -4.04 5.27 8.06
N TRP A 43 -3.72 4.25 7.28
CA TRP A 43 -2.75 3.23 7.66
C TRP A 43 -1.36 3.85 7.90
N TRP A 44 -0.87 4.70 6.99
CA TRP A 44 0.42 5.40 7.11
C TRP A 44 0.51 6.16 8.44
N ASN A 45 -0.51 6.95 8.78
CA ASN A 45 -0.56 7.73 10.00
C ASN A 45 -0.48 6.87 11.26
N PHE A 46 -1.15 5.73 11.28
CA PHE A 46 -1.04 4.79 12.40
C PHE A 46 0.31 4.09 12.43
N ALA A 47 0.86 3.73 11.27
CA ALA A 47 2.12 3.01 11.18
C ALA A 47 3.27 3.87 11.71
N ILE A 48 3.33 5.16 11.35
CA ILE A 48 4.37 6.06 11.86
C ILE A 48 4.26 6.31 13.38
N GLN A 49 3.07 6.12 13.97
CA GLN A 49 2.84 6.25 15.41
C GLN A 49 3.02 4.92 16.18
N SER A 50 3.28 3.81 15.49
CA SER A 50 3.33 2.48 16.09
C SER A 50 4.55 2.20 16.98
N GLY A 51 5.57 3.07 16.92
CA GLY A 51 6.86 2.87 17.60
C GLY A 51 7.74 1.77 17.01
N GLY A 52 7.33 1.13 15.92
CA GLY A 52 8.15 0.18 15.14
C GLY A 52 8.80 0.82 13.92
N LYS A 53 9.72 0.09 13.27
CA LYS A 53 10.23 0.47 11.95
C LYS A 53 9.22 0.14 10.87
N VAL A 54 9.11 0.99 9.85
CA VAL A 54 8.05 0.91 8.84
C VAL A 54 8.63 1.00 7.43
N VAL A 55 8.13 0.16 6.52
CA VAL A 55 8.24 0.34 5.08
C VAL A 55 6.89 0.80 4.55
N ILE A 56 6.83 1.98 3.94
CA ILE A 56 5.57 2.62 3.53
C ILE A 56 4.99 1.89 2.31
N PRO A 57 3.75 1.37 2.39
CA PRO A 57 3.11 0.73 1.27
C PRO A 57 2.45 1.75 0.36
N LEU A 58 2.63 1.58 -0.94
CA LEU A 58 2.17 2.48 -1.99
C LEU A 58 1.38 1.66 -3.02
N PRO A 59 0.07 1.50 -2.82
CA PRO A 59 -0.76 0.85 -3.82
C PRO A 59 -0.86 1.70 -5.10
N THR A 60 -1.35 1.11 -6.18
CA THR A 60 -1.70 1.76 -7.45
C THR A 60 -3.15 1.52 -7.85
N GLY A 61 -3.83 0.59 -7.19
CA GLY A 61 -5.26 0.33 -7.30
C GLY A 61 -5.61 -1.01 -6.65
N TRP A 62 -6.90 -1.32 -6.60
CA TRP A 62 -7.41 -2.66 -6.32
C TRP A 62 -8.85 -2.77 -6.82
N ASP A 63 -9.08 -3.70 -7.73
CA ASP A 63 -10.39 -4.04 -8.28
C ASP A 63 -10.42 -5.53 -8.60
N PRO A 64 -11.00 -6.35 -7.71
CA PRO A 64 -11.01 -7.80 -7.87
C PRO A 64 -12.11 -8.31 -8.81
N ARG A 65 -12.99 -7.45 -9.34
CA ARG A 65 -14.13 -7.86 -10.17
C ARG A 65 -13.72 -8.73 -11.37
N PRO A 66 -12.59 -8.49 -12.08
CA PRO A 66 -12.12 -9.42 -13.12
C PRO A 66 -11.87 -10.85 -12.60
N ARG A 67 -11.42 -10.98 -11.35
CA ARG A 67 -11.26 -12.28 -10.69
C ARG A 67 -12.61 -12.86 -10.26
N SER A 68 -13.58 -12.04 -9.85
CA SER A 68 -14.94 -12.50 -9.51
C SER A 68 -15.73 -12.97 -10.74
N GLU A 69 -15.49 -12.38 -11.92
CA GLU A 69 -16.09 -12.82 -13.19
C GLU A 69 -15.47 -14.14 -13.71
N HIS A 70 -14.20 -14.38 -13.37
CA HIS A 70 -13.44 -15.57 -13.75
C HIS A 70 -12.91 -16.31 -12.51
N SER A 71 -13.80 -16.59 -11.57
CA SER A 71 -13.44 -17.14 -10.27
C SER A 71 -12.70 -18.46 -10.38
N VAL A 72 -11.54 -18.51 -9.72
CA VAL A 72 -10.89 -19.77 -9.38
C VAL A 72 -11.60 -20.41 -8.19
N PRO A 73 -11.66 -21.76 -8.09
CA PRO A 73 -12.44 -22.45 -7.05
C PRO A 73 -12.10 -22.10 -5.60
N TRP A 74 -10.94 -21.50 -5.35
CA TRP A 74 -10.42 -21.17 -4.02
C TRP A 74 -10.51 -19.67 -3.69
N VAL A 75 -11.13 -18.85 -4.54
CA VAL A 75 -11.30 -17.42 -4.30
C VAL A 75 -12.76 -17.04 -4.48
N ASP A 76 -13.36 -16.54 -3.40
CA ASP A 76 -14.67 -15.89 -3.40
C ASP A 76 -14.47 -14.42 -3.05
N GLN A 77 -14.37 -13.56 -4.07
CA GLN A 77 -14.17 -12.12 -3.92
C GLN A 77 -15.49 -11.39 -4.16
N GLY A 78 -15.88 -10.54 -3.22
CA GLY A 78 -17.07 -9.70 -3.33
C GLY A 78 -16.92 -8.53 -4.31
N PRO A 79 -17.95 -7.68 -4.46
CA PRO A 79 -17.97 -6.57 -5.41
C PRO A 79 -17.14 -5.36 -4.97
N GLU A 80 -16.54 -5.39 -3.78
CA GLU A 80 -15.77 -4.29 -3.22
C GLU A 80 -14.54 -3.99 -4.07
N HIS A 81 -14.29 -2.71 -4.33
CA HIS A 81 -13.15 -2.25 -5.11
C HIS A 81 -12.85 -0.78 -4.76
N PHE A 82 -11.62 -0.33 -5.00
CA PHE A 82 -11.33 1.10 -4.97
C PHE A 82 -11.79 1.78 -6.25
N LEU A 83 -12.27 3.01 -6.12
CA LEU A 83 -12.45 3.87 -7.29
C LEU A 83 -11.09 4.11 -7.96
N GLN A 84 -11.07 4.07 -9.28
CA GLN A 84 -9.84 4.28 -10.03
C GLN A 84 -9.33 5.72 -9.82
N PRO A 85 -8.09 5.89 -9.32
CA PRO A 85 -7.50 7.22 -9.19
C PRO A 85 -7.16 7.77 -10.58
N THR A 86 -7.26 9.09 -10.73
CA THR A 86 -6.66 9.80 -11.85
C THR A 86 -5.14 9.74 -11.78
N ALA A 87 -4.46 9.94 -12.92
CA ALA A 87 -3.00 10.02 -12.96
C ALA A 87 -2.45 11.10 -11.99
N LYS A 88 -3.17 12.22 -11.81
CA LYS A 88 -2.76 13.29 -10.91
C LYS A 88 -2.90 12.91 -9.44
N GLU A 89 -3.98 12.24 -9.06
CA GLU A 89 -4.15 11.73 -7.70
C GLU A 89 -3.08 10.69 -7.37
N LEU A 90 -2.76 9.79 -8.30
CA LEU A 90 -1.69 8.82 -8.12
C LEU A 90 -0.33 9.51 -7.96
N GLN A 91 0.00 10.49 -8.81
CA GLN A 91 1.23 11.27 -8.68
C GLN A 91 1.33 11.97 -7.31
N ASN A 92 0.26 12.65 -6.86
CA ASN A 92 0.24 13.32 -5.56
C ASN A 92 0.39 12.32 -4.40
N PHE A 93 -0.19 11.13 -4.54
CA PHE A 93 -0.10 10.07 -3.55
C PHE A 93 1.31 9.48 -3.47
N PHE A 94 1.97 9.28 -4.62
CA PHE A 94 3.39 8.92 -4.68
C PHE A 94 4.28 9.97 -4.00
N GLN A 95 4.08 11.25 -4.34
CA GLN A 95 4.80 12.38 -3.71
C GLN A 95 4.62 12.38 -2.18
N SER A 96 3.39 12.16 -1.72
CA SER A 96 3.07 12.11 -0.30
C SER A 96 3.76 10.94 0.42
N SER A 97 3.86 9.77 -0.22
CA SER A 97 4.56 8.60 0.35
C SER A 97 6.06 8.84 0.53
N ILE A 98 6.69 9.50 -0.45
CA ILE A 98 8.11 9.84 -0.44
C ILE A 98 8.36 10.91 0.63
N GLN A 99 7.55 11.97 0.65
CA GLN A 99 7.66 13.02 1.67
C GLN A 99 7.50 12.46 3.09
N LEU A 100 6.51 11.59 3.32
CA LEU A 100 6.31 10.94 4.60
C LEU A 100 7.54 10.13 5.03
N THR A 101 8.14 9.39 4.09
CA THR A 101 9.36 8.63 4.31
C THR A 101 10.54 9.55 4.65
N CYS A 102 10.74 10.64 3.89
CA CYS A 102 11.84 11.58 4.14
C CYS A 102 11.71 12.32 5.48
N ILE A 103 10.48 12.64 5.93
CA ILE A 103 10.25 13.34 7.20
C ILE A 103 10.46 12.39 8.40
N ASN A 104 10.11 11.11 8.26
CA ASN A 104 10.11 10.14 9.36
C ASN A 104 11.31 9.19 9.31
N LYS A 105 12.54 9.70 9.12
CA LYS A 105 13.74 8.87 8.89
C LYS A 105 14.03 7.85 9.98
N ASN A 106 13.75 8.18 11.24
CA ASN A 106 14.00 7.25 12.37
C ASN A 106 13.05 6.04 12.35
N ILE A 107 11.87 6.21 11.76
CA ILE A 107 10.82 5.18 11.66
C ILE A 107 10.96 4.43 10.34
N THR A 108 11.20 5.16 9.24
CA THR A 108 11.36 4.63 7.88
C THR A 108 12.85 4.54 7.52
N GLU A 109 13.60 3.81 8.33
CA GLU A 109 15.08 3.82 8.34
C GLU A 109 15.72 3.51 6.98
N THR A 110 15.12 2.61 6.19
CA THR A 110 15.63 2.25 4.86
C THR A 110 15.28 3.27 3.78
N GLN A 111 14.47 4.29 4.12
CA GLN A 111 13.97 5.31 3.18
C GLN A 111 13.36 4.68 1.92
N THR A 112 12.59 3.59 2.10
CA THR A 112 12.05 2.77 1.03
C THR A 112 10.52 2.78 1.06
N VAL A 113 9.91 2.81 -0.12
CA VAL A 113 8.48 2.54 -0.34
C VAL A 113 8.33 1.21 -1.08
N ILE A 114 7.26 0.47 -0.79
CA ILE A 114 6.92 -0.75 -1.54
C ILE A 114 5.68 -0.50 -2.39
N VAL A 115 5.77 -0.77 -3.69
CA VAL A 115 4.69 -0.51 -4.64
C VAL A 115 3.85 -1.77 -4.87
N TYR A 116 2.55 -1.66 -4.64
CA TYR A 116 1.55 -2.69 -4.92
C TYR A 116 0.64 -2.21 -6.06
N ALA A 117 0.60 -2.82 -7.24
CA ALA A 117 1.47 -3.88 -7.72
C ALA A 117 1.82 -3.61 -9.18
N TRP A 118 2.97 -4.10 -9.60
CA TRP A 118 3.43 -3.93 -10.97
C TRP A 118 2.54 -4.67 -11.98
N ASN A 119 2.16 -5.92 -11.71
CA ASN A 119 1.52 -6.82 -12.67
C ASN A 119 0.39 -7.68 -12.07
N GLU A 120 -0.25 -7.25 -10.99
CA GLU A 120 -1.37 -8.00 -10.40
C GLU A 120 -2.68 -7.76 -11.18
N ASN A 121 -2.66 -8.11 -12.47
CA ASN A 121 -3.74 -7.83 -13.43
C ASN A 121 -5.08 -8.41 -13.00
N SER A 122 -5.07 -9.56 -12.29
CA SER A 122 -6.29 -10.18 -11.79
C SER A 122 -6.99 -9.39 -10.68
N GLU A 123 -6.25 -8.51 -9.99
CA GLU A 123 -6.81 -7.59 -8.98
C GLU A 123 -6.82 -6.16 -9.51
N ASN A 124 -6.59 -6.00 -10.82
CA ASN A 124 -6.40 -4.72 -11.47
C ASN A 124 -5.34 -3.86 -10.74
N GLY A 125 -4.32 -4.46 -10.13
CA GLY A 125 -3.26 -3.71 -9.44
C GLY A 125 -2.43 -2.86 -10.42
N THR A 126 -2.43 -3.23 -11.70
CA THR A 126 -1.67 -2.55 -12.75
C THR A 126 -2.43 -1.37 -13.32
N TYR A 127 -2.32 -0.22 -12.65
CA TYR A 127 -2.73 1.06 -13.22
C TYR A 127 -1.51 1.94 -13.45
N TYR A 128 -1.12 2.00 -14.74
CA TYR A 128 -0.26 2.99 -15.39
C TYR A 128 1.20 3.12 -14.94
N ILE A 129 2.06 2.34 -15.60
CA ILE A 129 3.51 2.61 -15.76
C ILE A 129 3.76 4.04 -16.29
N ASN A 130 2.82 4.62 -17.04
CA ASN A 130 2.93 5.97 -17.60
C ASN A 130 2.85 7.09 -16.54
N ALA A 131 2.21 6.86 -15.39
CA ALA A 131 2.19 7.86 -14.31
C ALA A 131 3.54 7.94 -13.59
N LEU A 132 4.31 6.84 -13.58
CA LEU A 132 5.62 6.76 -12.94
C LEU A 132 6.71 7.45 -13.76
N SER A 133 6.59 7.48 -15.10
CA SER A 133 7.60 8.12 -15.97
C SER A 133 7.68 9.64 -15.80
N GLU A 134 6.66 10.27 -15.22
CA GLU A 134 6.67 11.72 -14.89
C GLU A 134 7.09 12.00 -13.45
N ILE A 135 7.37 10.97 -12.66
CA ILE A 135 7.93 11.11 -11.31
C ILE A 135 9.44 11.29 -11.47
N LEU A 136 9.84 12.54 -11.75
CA LEU A 136 11.22 13.04 -11.68
C LEU A 136 11.88 12.60 -10.37
N PRO A 137 13.23 12.52 -10.29
CA PRO A 137 13.90 11.98 -9.12
C PRO A 137 13.64 12.88 -7.91
N MET A 138 12.68 12.46 -7.08
CA MET A 138 12.46 13.03 -5.77
C MET A 138 13.38 12.29 -4.82
N SER A 139 14.56 12.84 -4.60
CA SER A 139 15.41 12.40 -3.50
C SER A 139 14.97 13.11 -2.23
N CYS A 140 15.11 12.43 -1.09
CA CYS A 140 15.40 13.13 0.14
C CYS A 140 16.76 13.86 0.01
#